data_AF-A0A519YTP1-F1
#
_entry.id   AF-A0A519YTP1-F1
#
_cell.length_a   1.000
_cell.length_b   1.000
_cell.length_c   1.000
_cell.angle_alpha   90.00
_cell.angle_beta   90.00
_cell.angle_gamma   90.00
#
_symmetry.space_group_name_H-M   'P 1'
#
loop_
_entity.id
_entity.type
_entity.pdbx_description
1 polymer ?
#
loop_
_entity_poly.entity_id
_entity_poly.type
_entity_poly.pdbx_seq_one_letter_code
_entity_poly.pdbx_strand_id
1 'polypeptide(L)'
;FVPAGEGSGQAQDPDAPLANWLTVEGQVYGGELALQWGFSREMFDTSTIQRLADEYTAELKALIEHCCATPAGQVTPADFPLARVTQAQLDALPVAGPAIADVYPLSPMQQGMLFHTLLEPEAQAYINQLRLDIDGLDLLAFGRAWQAALDRHDILRSSFHWLGLDSAHQVIQRQVDLQLQVIEDPHADFDALANAERERGFELNAAPLFRLRLVRGAGTTWHLIFTSHHILMDGWSNAQLLGEVLAHYAGQAVPAPLGQFRDYLGWLQQQGNGEAFWKAELAPLQAPTRLAQALRAPVEGSGTAEHHVVLGSHFTHNLGEFARQHKVTLNTLLQGAWSLLLQRYTGQACVAFGATVAGRSAPLPGIEQQLGLFINTLPIISAASPAQSAASWLSQLQAQNLSLRDHEHVPLYDIQGWAGQQ
;
A
#
# COMPACT_ATOMS: atom_id res chain seq x y z
N PHE A 1 -33.34 36.91 -9.45
CA PHE A 1 -33.73 36.62 -10.84
C PHE A 1 -35.06 35.90 -10.76
N VAL A 2 -36.14 36.44 -11.32
CA VAL A 2 -37.45 35.77 -11.34
C VAL A 2 -37.67 35.29 -12.77
N PRO A 3 -37.67 33.98 -13.03
CA PRO A 3 -37.91 33.46 -14.37
C PRO A 3 -39.31 33.84 -14.86
N ALA A 4 -39.46 34.07 -16.16
CA ALA A 4 -40.76 34.38 -16.75
C ALA A 4 -41.73 33.21 -16.50
N GLY A 5 -42.96 33.51 -16.08
CA GLY A 5 -44.00 32.50 -15.80
C GLY A 5 -44.69 31.95 -17.04
N GLU A 6 -44.25 32.38 -18.22
CA GLU A 6 -44.74 31.94 -19.52
C GLU A 6 -43.89 30.73 -19.97
N GLY A 7 -44.54 29.66 -20.43
CA GLY A 7 -43.82 28.48 -20.92
C GLY A 7 -42.91 28.83 -22.10
N SER A 8 -41.70 28.27 -22.15
CA SER A 8 -40.70 28.54 -23.19
C SER A 8 -41.09 28.08 -24.61
N GLY A 9 -42.33 27.64 -24.82
CA GLY A 9 -42.73 26.87 -26.01
C GLY A 9 -42.10 25.48 -26.04
N GLN A 10 -42.33 24.75 -27.14
CA GLN A 10 -41.61 23.51 -27.39
C GLN A 10 -40.16 23.83 -27.77
N ALA A 11 -39.21 23.12 -27.16
CA ALA A 11 -37.77 23.31 -27.42
C ALA A 11 -37.33 22.90 -28.83
N GLN A 12 -38.17 22.13 -29.53
CA GLN A 12 -37.96 21.67 -30.90
C GLN A 12 -39.25 21.82 -31.72
N ASP A 13 -39.07 22.07 -33.01
CA ASP A 13 -40.14 22.03 -34.01
C ASP A 13 -40.65 20.57 -34.18
N PRO A 14 -41.98 20.33 -34.29
CA PRO A 14 -42.53 18.99 -34.51
C PRO A 14 -41.98 18.26 -35.74
N ASP A 15 -41.53 19.02 -36.75
CA ASP A 15 -40.98 18.50 -38.00
C ASP A 15 -39.43 18.45 -37.99
N ALA A 16 -38.79 18.80 -36.87
CA ALA A 16 -37.34 18.70 -36.75
C ALA A 16 -36.87 17.24 -36.77
N PRO A 17 -35.84 16.90 -37.56
CA PRO A 17 -35.29 15.55 -37.57
C PRO A 17 -34.71 15.19 -36.19
N LEU A 18 -35.18 14.08 -35.62
CA LEU A 18 -34.68 13.56 -34.35
C LEU A 18 -33.21 13.11 -34.49
N ALA A 19 -32.34 13.58 -33.58
CA ALA A 19 -30.94 13.17 -33.55
C ALA A 19 -30.74 11.69 -33.12
N ASN A 20 -31.67 11.15 -32.33
CA ASN A 20 -31.74 9.75 -31.92
C ASN A 20 -33.21 9.31 -31.90
N TRP A 21 -33.50 8.02 -32.08
CA TRP A 21 -34.88 7.51 -32.09
C TRP A 21 -35.60 7.63 -30.72
N LEU A 22 -34.84 7.74 -29.63
CA LEU A 22 -35.32 8.00 -28.27
C LEU A 22 -34.36 9.00 -27.60
N THR A 23 -34.91 10.04 -26.99
CA THR A 23 -34.18 11.05 -26.21
C THR A 23 -34.84 11.19 -24.85
N VAL A 24 -34.02 11.27 -23.81
CA VAL A 24 -34.45 11.54 -22.43
C VAL A 24 -33.65 12.73 -21.93
N GLU A 25 -34.33 13.84 -21.69
CA GLU A 25 -33.73 15.09 -21.21
C GLU A 25 -34.18 15.35 -19.78
N GLY A 26 -33.24 15.63 -18.89
CA GLY A 26 -33.53 15.90 -17.49
C GLY A 26 -33.05 17.26 -17.03
N GLN A 27 -33.89 17.94 -16.26
CA GLN A 27 -33.56 19.20 -15.61
C GLN A 27 -34.07 19.22 -14.17
N VAL A 28 -33.33 19.87 -13.28
CA VAL A 28 -33.78 20.16 -11.92
C VAL A 28 -34.10 21.64 -11.83
N TYR A 29 -35.36 21.97 -11.58
CA TYR A 29 -35.81 23.35 -11.45
C TYR A 29 -36.73 23.49 -10.25
N GLY A 30 -36.50 24.51 -9.40
CA GLY A 30 -37.28 24.71 -8.18
C GLY A 30 -37.17 23.57 -7.14
N GLY A 31 -36.16 22.70 -7.26
CA GLY A 31 -36.01 21.51 -6.42
C GLY A 31 -36.75 20.27 -6.93
N GLU A 32 -37.41 20.36 -8.09
CA GLU A 32 -38.11 19.23 -8.72
C GLU A 32 -37.33 18.74 -9.94
N LEU A 33 -37.17 17.42 -10.05
CA LEU A 33 -36.63 16.77 -11.25
C LEU A 33 -37.75 16.65 -12.29
N ALA A 34 -37.56 17.27 -13.45
CA ALA A 34 -38.42 17.12 -14.61
C ALA A 34 -37.68 16.35 -15.71
N LEU A 35 -38.33 15.33 -16.27
CA LEU A 35 -37.82 14.53 -17.38
C LEU A 35 -38.73 14.67 -18.59
N GLN A 36 -38.15 14.92 -19.76
CA GLN A 36 -38.84 14.96 -21.04
C GLN A 36 -38.36 13.79 -21.91
N TRP A 37 -39.33 13.09 -22.51
CA TRP A 37 -39.09 11.93 -23.36
C TRP A 37 -39.49 12.28 -24.80
N GLY A 38 -38.52 12.33 -25.71
CA GLY A 38 -38.73 12.50 -27.14
C GLY A 38 -38.49 11.18 -27.87
N PHE A 39 -39.31 10.84 -28.87
CA PHE A 39 -39.14 9.57 -29.60
C PHE A 39 -39.76 9.59 -31.01
N SER A 40 -39.24 8.73 -31.88
CA SER A 40 -39.83 8.50 -33.21
C SER A 40 -41.04 7.59 -33.13
N ARG A 41 -42.20 8.08 -33.60
CA ARG A 41 -43.43 7.28 -33.70
C ARG A 41 -43.40 6.24 -34.82
N GLU A 42 -42.44 6.33 -35.74
CA GLU A 42 -42.23 5.31 -36.77
C GLU A 42 -41.49 4.09 -36.21
N MET A 43 -40.69 4.29 -35.16
CA MET A 43 -39.87 3.26 -34.53
C MET A 43 -40.49 2.68 -33.25
N PHE A 44 -41.28 3.48 -32.52
CA PHE A 44 -41.84 3.10 -31.24
C PHE A 44 -43.33 3.43 -31.11
N ASP A 45 -44.10 2.48 -30.58
CA ASP A 45 -45.46 2.72 -30.13
C ASP A 45 -45.47 3.66 -28.92
N THR A 46 -46.36 4.66 -28.95
CA THR A 46 -46.53 5.62 -27.85
C THR A 46 -46.85 4.92 -26.53
N SER A 47 -47.64 3.83 -26.55
CA SER A 47 -47.96 3.06 -25.34
C SER A 47 -46.76 2.38 -24.71
N THR A 48 -45.75 2.02 -25.50
CA THR A 48 -44.54 1.37 -25.01
C THR A 48 -43.64 2.38 -24.32
N ILE A 49 -43.45 3.56 -24.93
CA ILE A 49 -42.68 4.65 -24.32
C ILE A 49 -43.37 5.18 -23.06
N GLN A 50 -44.71 5.30 -23.07
CA GLN A 50 -45.45 5.72 -21.88
C GLN A 50 -45.26 4.72 -20.73
N ARG A 51 -45.34 3.41 -21.01
CA ARG A 51 -45.09 2.38 -19.98
C ARG A 51 -43.68 2.46 -19.42
N LEU A 52 -42.67 2.65 -20.27
CA LEU A 52 -41.29 2.83 -19.84
C LEU A 52 -41.13 4.07 -18.93
N ALA A 53 -41.76 5.19 -19.28
CA ALA A 53 -41.74 6.42 -18.47
C ALA A 53 -42.45 6.24 -17.11
N ASP A 54 -43.57 5.51 -17.10
CA ASP A 54 -44.31 5.18 -15.87
C ASP A 54 -43.49 4.25 -14.96
N GLU A 55 -42.89 3.20 -15.53
CA GLU A 55 -41.98 2.28 -14.81
C GLU A 55 -40.77 3.02 -14.25
N TYR A 56 -40.13 3.87 -15.06
CA TYR A 56 -39.00 4.69 -14.63
C TYR A 56 -39.37 5.63 -13.46
N THR A 57 -40.57 6.22 -13.52
CA THR A 57 -41.08 7.08 -12.44
C THR A 57 -41.36 6.28 -11.17
N ALA A 58 -41.90 5.06 -11.29
CA ALA A 58 -42.13 4.18 -10.15
C ALA A 58 -40.80 3.79 -9.48
N GLU A 59 -39.79 3.40 -10.26
CA GLU A 59 -38.45 3.06 -9.76
C GLU A 59 -37.76 4.26 -9.09
N LEU A 60 -37.84 5.46 -9.68
CA LEU A 60 -37.31 6.68 -9.05
C LEU A 60 -37.97 6.98 -7.71
N LYS A 61 -39.30 6.83 -7.61
CA LYS A 61 -40.02 7.05 -6.35
C LYS A 61 -39.63 6.01 -5.30
N ALA A 62 -39.51 4.74 -5.69
CA ALA A 62 -39.04 3.68 -4.81
C ALA A 62 -37.61 3.96 -4.31
N LEU A 63 -36.73 4.44 -5.19
CA LEU A 63 -35.37 4.84 -4.83
C LEU A 63 -35.36 6.02 -3.84
N ILE A 64 -36.18 7.04 -4.07
CA ILE A 64 -36.32 8.19 -3.15
C ILE A 64 -36.84 7.73 -1.79
N GLU A 65 -37.90 6.92 -1.76
CA GLU A 65 -38.46 6.38 -0.51
C GLU A 65 -37.41 5.57 0.26
N HIS A 66 -36.65 4.72 -0.44
CA HIS A 66 -35.52 4.01 0.13
C HIS A 66 -34.48 4.96 0.71
N CYS A 67 -34.00 5.94 -0.06
CA CYS A 67 -33.01 6.92 0.40
C CYS A 67 -33.49 7.75 1.60
N CYS A 68 -34.80 8.06 1.67
CA CYS A 68 -35.39 8.78 2.80
C CYS A 68 -35.57 7.91 4.05
N ALA A 69 -35.84 6.61 3.87
CA ALA A 69 -35.97 5.65 4.97
C ALA A 69 -34.61 5.19 5.51
N THR A 70 -33.57 5.24 4.67
CA THR A 70 -32.21 4.85 5.03
C THR A 70 -31.55 5.93 5.90
N PRO A 71 -30.98 5.58 7.08
CA PRO A 71 -30.25 6.53 7.89
C PRO A 71 -29.11 7.19 7.11
N ALA A 72 -28.96 8.50 7.25
CA ALA A 72 -27.90 9.25 6.60
C ALA A 72 -26.51 8.66 6.92
N GLY A 73 -25.69 8.48 5.89
CA GLY A 73 -24.32 7.99 6.01
C GLY A 73 -24.14 6.48 5.84
N GLN A 74 -25.14 5.75 5.33
CA GLN A 74 -24.88 4.43 4.78
C GLN A 74 -23.98 4.53 3.55
N VAL A 75 -23.04 3.60 3.46
CA VAL A 75 -22.09 3.46 2.35
C VAL A 75 -22.51 2.28 1.49
N THR A 76 -22.22 2.37 0.21
CA THR A 76 -22.52 1.35 -0.79
C THR A 76 -21.24 0.88 -1.49
N PRO A 77 -21.21 -0.31 -2.10
CA PRO A 77 -20.07 -0.74 -2.91
C PRO A 77 -19.64 0.24 -4.01
N ALA A 78 -20.57 1.06 -4.51
CA ALA A 78 -20.26 2.07 -5.52
C ALA A 78 -19.34 3.18 -4.99
N ASP A 79 -19.32 3.41 -3.68
CA ASP A 79 -18.42 4.36 -3.03
C ASP A 79 -16.96 3.85 -3.00
N PHE A 80 -16.76 2.52 -3.10
CA PHE A 80 -15.46 1.85 -2.97
C PHE A 80 -15.15 0.92 -4.15
N PRO A 81 -15.02 1.44 -5.38
CA PRO A 81 -14.91 0.63 -6.59
C PRO A 81 -13.69 -0.30 -6.62
N LEU A 82 -12.61 0.06 -5.91
CA LEU A 82 -11.40 -0.78 -5.83
C LEU A 82 -11.61 -2.04 -4.98
N ALA A 83 -12.48 -1.98 -3.96
CA ALA A 83 -12.72 -3.07 -3.01
C ALA A 83 -13.37 -4.30 -3.65
N ARG A 84 -14.22 -4.11 -4.67
CA ARG A 84 -15.02 -5.18 -5.29
C ARG A 84 -15.81 -6.01 -4.25
N VAL A 85 -16.36 -5.34 -3.24
CA VAL A 85 -17.18 -5.96 -2.20
C VAL A 85 -18.66 -5.91 -2.53
N THR A 86 -19.42 -6.87 -2.03
CA THR A 86 -20.89 -6.82 -2.03
C THR A 86 -21.42 -5.94 -0.89
N GLN A 87 -22.68 -5.51 -0.96
CA GLN A 87 -23.30 -4.75 0.14
C GLN A 87 -23.28 -5.56 1.46
N ALA A 88 -23.57 -6.86 1.40
CA ALA A 88 -23.54 -7.72 2.59
C ALA A 88 -22.15 -7.80 3.24
N GLN A 89 -21.08 -7.84 2.43
CA GLN A 89 -19.70 -7.82 2.91
C GLN A 89 -19.34 -6.46 3.53
N LEU A 90 -19.80 -5.36 2.92
CA LEU A 90 -19.60 -4.01 3.44
C LEU A 90 -20.31 -3.80 4.78
N ASP A 91 -21.56 -4.27 4.89
CA ASP A 91 -22.36 -4.19 6.12
C ASP A 91 -21.82 -5.09 7.24
N ALA A 92 -21.05 -6.14 6.89
CA ALA A 92 -20.42 -7.04 7.85
C ALA A 92 -19.12 -6.48 8.45
N LEU A 93 -18.58 -5.38 7.91
CA LEU A 93 -17.38 -4.76 8.47
C LEU A 93 -17.67 -4.21 9.88
N PRO A 94 -16.76 -4.38 10.85
CA PRO A 94 -16.92 -3.88 12.22
C PRO A 94 -16.65 -2.37 12.32
N VAL A 95 -16.91 -1.61 11.26
CA VAL A 95 -16.73 -0.15 11.18
C VAL A 95 -18.02 0.44 10.65
N ALA A 96 -18.58 1.41 11.36
CA ALA A 96 -19.81 2.08 10.93
C ALA A 96 -19.59 2.80 9.60
N GLY A 97 -20.51 2.63 8.64
CA GLY A 97 -20.44 3.24 7.30
C GLY A 97 -19.99 4.71 7.26
N PRO A 98 -20.58 5.62 8.07
CA PRO A 98 -20.17 7.03 8.08
C PRO A 98 -18.70 7.26 8.50
N ALA A 99 -18.13 6.35 9.28
CA ALA A 99 -16.75 6.40 9.74
C ALA A 99 -15.76 5.83 8.71
N ILE A 100 -16.24 5.18 7.64
CA ILE A 100 -15.40 4.68 6.55
C ILE A 100 -15.12 5.82 5.57
N ALA A 101 -13.85 6.08 5.29
CA ALA A 101 -13.41 7.00 4.24
C ALA A 101 -13.18 6.27 2.91
N ASP A 102 -12.61 5.07 2.95
CA ASP A 102 -12.34 4.25 1.77
C ASP A 102 -12.19 2.77 2.14
N VAL A 103 -12.36 1.89 1.15
CA VAL A 103 -12.10 0.45 1.26
C VAL A 103 -11.38 -0.01 0.00
N TYR A 104 -10.31 -0.79 0.15
CA TYR A 104 -9.57 -1.33 -0.99
C TYR A 104 -8.91 -2.67 -0.64
N PRO A 105 -8.57 -3.51 -1.64
CA PRO A 105 -7.89 -4.77 -1.39
C PRO A 105 -6.46 -4.55 -0.92
N LEU A 106 -5.88 -5.58 -0.31
CA LEU A 106 -4.47 -5.55 0.10
C LEU A 106 -3.56 -5.77 -1.10
N SER A 107 -2.39 -5.10 -1.09
CA SER A 107 -1.28 -5.50 -1.95
C SER A 107 -0.81 -6.92 -1.60
N PRO A 108 -0.16 -7.66 -2.52
CA PRO A 108 0.31 -9.01 -2.23
C PRO A 108 1.27 -9.09 -1.04
N MET A 109 2.11 -8.08 -0.86
CA MET A 109 2.98 -8.00 0.32
C MET A 109 2.19 -7.80 1.60
N GLN A 110 1.15 -6.94 1.59
CA GLN A 110 0.26 -6.78 2.74
C GLN A 110 -0.50 -8.09 3.04
N GLN A 111 -0.95 -8.82 2.02
CA GLN A 111 -1.61 -10.13 2.21
C GLN A 111 -0.67 -11.16 2.85
N GLY A 112 0.58 -11.23 2.36
CA GLY A 112 1.61 -12.10 2.93
C GLY A 112 1.89 -11.75 4.40
N MET A 113 2.13 -10.47 4.70
CA MET A 113 2.33 -10.02 6.08
C MET A 113 1.14 -10.30 6.98
N LEU A 114 -0.08 -10.05 6.51
CA LEU A 114 -1.31 -10.36 7.25
C LEU A 114 -1.37 -11.85 7.59
N PHE A 115 -1.16 -12.72 6.59
CA PHE A 115 -1.18 -14.17 6.79
C PHE A 115 -0.13 -14.64 7.81
N HIS A 116 1.12 -14.18 7.67
CA HIS A 116 2.18 -14.55 8.59
C HIS A 116 1.93 -14.04 10.02
N THR A 117 1.46 -12.80 10.19
CA THR A 117 1.11 -12.26 11.52
C THR A 117 -0.01 -13.07 12.18
N LEU A 118 -0.99 -13.58 11.40
CA LEU A 118 -2.07 -14.40 11.94
C LEU A 118 -1.65 -15.84 12.28
N LEU A 119 -0.68 -16.41 11.56
CA LEU A 119 -0.16 -17.76 11.83
C LEU A 119 0.82 -17.79 13.01
N GLU A 120 1.68 -16.78 13.12
CA GLU A 120 2.74 -16.71 14.14
C GLU A 120 2.73 -15.35 14.87
N PRO A 121 1.68 -15.04 15.66
CA PRO A 121 1.57 -13.73 16.34
C PRO A 121 2.77 -13.41 17.24
N GLU A 122 3.33 -14.46 17.87
CA GLU A 122 4.46 -14.39 18.80
C GLU A 122 5.79 -14.05 18.11
N ALA A 123 5.91 -14.22 16.79
CA ALA A 123 7.18 -14.06 16.07
C ALA A 123 7.64 -12.59 15.97
N GLN A 124 6.74 -11.62 16.21
CA GLN A 124 7.00 -10.17 16.15
C GLN A 124 7.69 -9.70 14.85
N ALA A 125 7.66 -10.52 13.78
CA ALA A 125 8.52 -10.37 12.60
C ALA A 125 8.27 -9.08 11.80
N TYR A 126 7.09 -8.48 11.97
CA TYR A 126 6.67 -7.27 11.24
C TYR A 126 6.44 -6.07 12.17
N ILE A 127 7.01 -6.06 13.36
CA ILE A 127 6.94 -4.92 14.27
C ILE A 127 8.23 -4.10 14.12
N ASN A 128 8.10 -2.90 13.56
CA ASN A 128 9.18 -1.95 13.46
C ASN A 128 9.18 -1.05 14.69
N GLN A 129 10.37 -0.81 15.28
CA GLN A 129 10.51 0.09 16.41
C GLN A 129 11.73 1.00 16.25
N LEU A 130 11.47 2.31 16.32
CA LEU A 130 12.47 3.36 16.32
C LEU A 130 12.54 3.98 17.71
N ARG A 131 13.77 4.21 18.19
CA ARG A 131 14.04 4.84 19.49
C ARG A 131 14.96 6.03 19.30
N LEU A 132 14.58 7.18 19.84
CA LEU A 132 15.31 8.45 19.66
C LEU A 132 15.32 9.25 20.95
N ASP A 133 16.48 9.83 21.29
CA ASP A 133 16.58 10.84 22.32
C ASP A 133 16.38 12.23 21.71
N ILE A 134 15.55 13.05 22.36
CA ILE A 134 15.16 14.38 21.90
C ILE A 134 15.38 15.36 23.04
N ASP A 135 16.16 16.41 22.80
CA ASP A 135 16.35 17.49 23.76
C ASP A 135 15.43 18.68 23.44
N GLY A 136 14.83 19.28 24.48
CA GLY A 136 14.04 20.50 24.34
C GLY A 136 12.71 20.33 23.58
N LEU A 137 12.07 19.16 23.67
CA LEU A 137 10.80 18.86 23.00
C LEU A 137 9.63 19.71 23.55
N ASP A 138 8.91 20.40 22.67
CA ASP A 138 7.57 20.93 22.93
C ASP A 138 6.53 19.81 22.69
N LEU A 139 5.99 19.28 23.78
CA LEU A 139 5.06 18.16 23.75
C LEU A 139 3.78 18.45 22.95
N LEU A 140 3.24 19.68 23.04
CA LEU A 140 1.99 20.03 22.37
C LEU A 140 2.22 20.23 20.87
N ALA A 141 3.33 20.88 20.49
CA ALA A 141 3.69 21.00 19.08
C ALA A 141 3.97 19.63 18.46
N PHE A 142 4.63 18.73 19.19
CA PHE A 142 4.90 17.36 18.74
C PHE A 142 3.62 16.55 18.51
N GLY A 143 2.68 16.57 19.46
CA GLY A 143 1.40 15.90 19.31
C GLY A 143 0.60 16.42 18.11
N ARG A 144 0.56 17.75 17.91
CA ARG A 144 -0.10 18.36 16.74
C ARG A 144 0.56 17.98 15.42
N ALA A 145 1.89 17.91 15.38
CA ALA A 145 2.61 17.53 14.17
C ALA A 145 2.30 16.09 13.74
N TRP A 146 2.24 15.16 14.70
CA TRP A 146 1.86 13.78 14.43
C TRP A 146 0.40 13.62 14.04
N GLN A 147 -0.53 14.33 14.71
CA GLN A 147 -1.94 14.31 14.32
C GLN A 147 -2.12 14.84 12.89
N ALA A 148 -1.43 15.93 12.52
CA ALA A 148 -1.48 16.48 11.17
C ALA A 148 -0.99 15.47 10.12
N ALA A 149 0.10 14.74 10.39
CA ALA A 149 0.58 13.68 9.51
C ALA A 149 -0.42 12.50 9.42
N LEU A 150 -1.00 12.08 10.55
CA LEU A 150 -2.02 11.03 10.61
C LEU A 150 -3.25 11.39 9.76
N ASP A 151 -3.79 12.59 9.93
CA ASP A 151 -4.98 13.05 9.21
C ASP A 151 -4.74 13.09 7.70
N ARG A 152 -3.52 13.47 7.32
CA ARG A 152 -3.10 13.69 5.94
C ARG A 152 -2.90 12.41 5.14
N HIS A 153 -2.51 11.30 5.76
CA HIS A 153 -2.18 10.05 5.05
C HIS A 153 -3.14 8.92 5.41
N ASP A 154 -3.98 8.49 4.46
CA ASP A 154 -5.00 7.45 4.66
C ASP A 154 -4.41 6.13 5.21
N ILE A 155 -3.18 5.79 4.80
CA ILE A 155 -2.49 4.59 5.26
C ILE A 155 -2.33 4.54 6.79
N LEU A 156 -2.18 5.69 7.46
CA LEU A 156 -2.04 5.77 8.92
C LEU A 156 -3.36 5.50 9.67
N ARG A 157 -4.50 5.62 8.98
CA ARG A 157 -5.86 5.38 9.50
C ARG A 157 -6.41 4.00 9.09
N SER A 158 -5.51 3.10 8.69
CA SER A 158 -5.87 1.81 8.12
C SER A 158 -6.09 0.72 9.17
N SER A 159 -7.11 -0.10 8.91
CA SER A 159 -7.37 -1.37 9.59
C SER A 159 -7.58 -2.47 8.53
N PHE A 160 -7.26 -3.72 8.86
CA PHE A 160 -7.30 -4.85 7.94
C PHE A 160 -8.32 -5.88 8.41
N HIS A 161 -9.22 -6.27 7.50
CA HIS A 161 -10.37 -7.14 7.81
C HIS A 161 -10.39 -8.31 6.83
N TRP A 162 -10.63 -9.53 7.33
CA TRP A 162 -10.62 -10.76 6.52
C TRP A 162 -11.75 -11.74 6.88
N LEU A 163 -12.42 -11.54 8.02
CA LEU A 163 -13.47 -12.43 8.49
C LEU A 163 -14.77 -12.19 7.70
N GLY A 164 -15.36 -13.25 7.15
CA GLY A 164 -16.60 -13.16 6.39
C GLY A 164 -16.46 -12.53 4.99
N LEU A 165 -15.22 -12.33 4.53
CA LEU A 165 -14.89 -11.79 3.21
C LEU A 165 -14.20 -12.86 2.37
N ASP A 166 -14.37 -12.79 1.05
CA ASP A 166 -13.69 -13.72 0.12
C ASP A 166 -12.18 -13.47 0.04
N SER A 167 -11.76 -12.24 0.39
CA SER A 167 -10.37 -11.81 0.49
C SER A 167 -10.24 -10.78 1.60
N ALA A 168 -9.03 -10.54 2.09
CA ALA A 168 -8.79 -9.46 3.03
C ALA A 168 -8.94 -8.08 2.36
N HIS A 169 -9.43 -7.12 3.13
CA HIS A 169 -9.59 -5.72 2.74
C HIS A 169 -8.99 -4.77 3.77
N GLN A 170 -8.47 -3.66 3.26
CA GLN A 170 -8.02 -2.54 4.05
C GLN A 170 -9.13 -1.49 4.10
N VAL A 171 -9.49 -1.08 5.31
CA VAL A 171 -10.54 -0.10 5.59
C VAL A 171 -9.88 1.14 6.17
N ILE A 172 -10.14 2.29 5.55
CA ILE A 172 -9.64 3.59 5.97
C ILE A 172 -10.68 4.27 6.84
N GLN A 173 -10.31 4.55 8.08
CA GLN A 173 -11.17 5.32 8.97
C GLN A 173 -11.08 6.80 8.64
N ARG A 174 -12.21 7.50 8.66
CA ARG A 174 -12.30 8.94 8.33
C ARG A 174 -11.55 9.82 9.31
N GLN A 175 -11.54 9.44 10.59
CA GLN A 175 -10.82 10.13 11.65
C GLN A 175 -10.27 9.09 12.63
N VAL A 176 -9.04 9.32 13.09
CA VAL A 176 -8.41 8.52 14.15
C VAL A 176 -7.60 9.50 15.01
N ASP A 177 -7.78 9.42 16.33
CA ASP A 177 -7.00 10.23 17.25
C ASP A 177 -5.63 9.59 17.49
N LEU A 178 -4.60 10.44 17.53
CA LEU A 178 -3.24 10.03 17.83
C LEU A 178 -3.14 9.40 19.23
N GLN A 179 -2.64 8.17 19.27
CA GLN A 179 -2.35 7.46 20.51
C GLN A 179 -0.94 7.81 21.03
N LEU A 180 -0.80 9.01 21.60
CA LEU A 180 0.45 9.47 22.24
C LEU A 180 0.40 9.25 23.76
N GLN A 181 1.26 8.36 24.26
CA GLN A 181 1.41 8.13 25.69
C GLN A 181 2.63 8.87 26.23
N VAL A 182 2.44 9.62 27.32
CA VAL A 182 3.52 10.36 28.00
C VAL A 182 3.78 9.70 29.35
N ILE A 183 5.05 9.37 29.61
CA ILE A 183 5.50 8.75 30.85
C ILE A 183 6.47 9.72 31.53
N GLU A 184 6.04 10.35 32.62
CA GLU A 184 6.83 11.32 33.38
C GLU A 184 7.64 10.65 34.50
N ASP A 185 8.44 9.65 34.14
CA ASP A 185 9.35 8.96 35.06
C ASP A 185 10.79 9.00 34.53
N PRO A 186 11.65 9.89 35.08
CA PRO A 186 13.06 10.00 34.70
C PRO A 186 13.91 8.76 34.99
N HIS A 187 13.40 7.82 35.79
CA HIS A 187 14.07 6.58 36.17
C HIS A 187 13.49 5.35 35.46
N ALA A 188 12.56 5.54 34.54
CA ALA A 188 12.00 4.47 33.76
C ALA A 188 13.08 3.72 32.97
N ASP A 189 12.98 2.40 32.96
CA ASP A 189 13.82 1.57 32.10
C ASP A 189 13.31 1.65 30.66
N PHE A 190 14.01 2.41 29.83
CA PHE A 190 13.65 2.63 28.43
C PHE A 190 13.68 1.34 27.61
N ASP A 191 14.61 0.42 27.91
CA ASP A 191 14.73 -0.85 27.19
C ASP A 191 13.57 -1.78 27.55
N ALA A 192 13.23 -1.87 28.84
CA ALA A 192 12.06 -2.63 29.28
C ALA A 192 10.76 -2.08 28.69
N LEU A 193 10.57 -0.76 28.65
CA LEU A 193 9.39 -0.13 28.05
C LEU A 193 9.32 -0.37 26.54
N ALA A 194 10.46 -0.30 25.84
CA ALA A 194 10.55 -0.56 24.41
C ALA A 194 10.23 -2.02 24.07
N ASN A 195 10.77 -2.96 24.85
CA ASN A 195 10.51 -4.39 24.67
C ASN A 195 9.05 -4.73 24.97
N ALA A 196 8.49 -4.22 26.07
CA ALA A 196 7.07 -4.40 26.39
C ALA A 196 6.15 -3.84 25.30
N GLU A 197 6.51 -2.70 24.67
CA GLU A 197 5.75 -2.17 23.54
C GLU A 197 5.83 -3.04 22.29
N ARG A 198 6.96 -3.69 22.05
CA ARG A 198 7.13 -4.61 20.92
C ARG A 198 6.33 -5.90 21.16
N GLU A 199 6.44 -6.46 22.36
CA GLU A 199 5.75 -7.69 22.79
C GLU A 199 4.22 -7.55 22.76
N ARG A 200 3.70 -6.34 23.03
CA ARG A 200 2.26 -6.09 22.99
C ARG A 200 1.63 -6.34 21.62
N GLY A 201 2.39 -6.31 20.52
CA GLY A 201 1.87 -6.57 19.18
C GLY A 201 0.85 -5.54 18.70
N PHE A 202 0.10 -5.90 17.66
CA PHE A 202 -0.99 -5.11 17.09
C PHE A 202 -2.16 -6.00 16.68
N GLU A 203 -3.37 -5.56 17.02
CA GLU A 203 -4.61 -6.10 16.44
C GLU A 203 -4.82 -5.45 15.07
N LEU A 204 -4.60 -6.20 13.99
CA LEU A 204 -4.58 -5.64 12.63
C LEU A 204 -5.93 -5.09 12.17
N ASN A 205 -7.03 -5.51 12.80
CA ASN A 205 -8.39 -5.04 12.52
C ASN A 205 -8.74 -3.71 13.23
N ALA A 206 -7.80 -3.09 13.96
CA ALA A 206 -8.02 -1.82 14.67
C ALA A 206 -6.97 -0.77 14.28
N ALA A 207 -7.42 0.41 13.86
CA ALA A 207 -6.55 1.56 13.63
C ALA A 207 -6.36 2.39 14.92
N PRO A 208 -5.22 3.08 15.11
CA PRO A 208 -4.05 3.10 14.24
C PRO A 208 -3.09 1.93 14.54
N LEU A 209 -2.39 1.45 13.51
CA LEU A 209 -1.38 0.37 13.64
C LEU A 209 0.03 0.92 13.89
N PHE A 210 0.09 2.03 14.63
CA PHE A 210 1.32 2.58 15.18
C PHE A 210 1.06 3.25 16.54
N ARG A 211 2.11 3.43 17.33
CA ARG A 211 2.06 3.98 18.68
C ARG A 211 3.26 4.85 18.97
N LEU A 212 3.04 5.88 19.77
CA LEU A 212 4.09 6.76 20.26
C LEU A 212 4.11 6.74 21.78
N ARG A 213 5.30 6.49 22.34
CA ARG A 213 5.58 6.76 23.75
C ARG A 213 6.66 7.80 23.89
N LEU A 214 6.40 8.83 24.67
CA LEU A 214 7.40 9.79 25.12
C LEU A 214 7.68 9.57 26.60
N VAL A 215 8.92 9.20 26.91
CA VAL A 215 9.37 8.94 28.28
C VAL A 215 10.28 10.08 28.70
N ARG A 216 10.04 10.66 29.86
CA ARG A 216 10.88 11.74 30.38
C ARG A 216 12.27 11.21 30.70
N GLY A 217 13.31 11.86 30.18
CA GLY A 217 14.70 11.60 30.53
C GLY A 217 15.24 12.59 31.56
N ALA A 218 16.55 12.58 31.76
CA ALA A 218 17.21 13.53 32.65
C ALA A 218 17.16 14.96 32.08
N GLY A 219 16.89 15.96 32.93
CA GLY A 219 16.85 17.36 32.51
C GLY A 219 15.70 17.66 31.54
N THR A 220 16.03 18.17 30.35
CA THR A 220 15.10 18.53 29.25
C THR A 220 14.94 17.46 28.18
N THR A 221 15.54 16.29 28.40
CA THR A 221 15.54 15.19 27.43
C THR A 221 14.26 14.36 27.49
N TRP A 222 13.88 13.82 26.34
CA TRP A 222 12.78 12.89 26.15
C TRP A 222 13.26 11.71 25.32
N HIS A 223 12.83 10.51 25.68
CA HIS A 223 13.04 9.31 24.89
C HIS A 223 11.75 8.97 24.14
N LEU A 224 11.79 9.03 22.81
CA LEU A 224 10.70 8.61 21.94
C LEU A 224 10.85 7.12 21.62
N ILE A 225 9.79 6.36 21.83
CA ILE A 225 9.61 5.00 21.31
C ILE A 225 8.47 5.05 20.31
N PHE A 226 8.80 4.94 19.03
CA PHE A 226 7.84 4.84 17.92
C PHE A 226 7.78 3.39 17.48
N THR A 227 6.61 2.75 17.63
CA THR A 227 6.39 1.35 17.23
C THR A 227 5.30 1.30 16.18
N SER A 228 5.50 0.61 15.07
CA SER A 228 4.54 0.50 13.97
C SER A 228 4.52 -0.91 13.38
N HIS A 229 3.37 -1.30 12.83
CA HIS A 229 3.29 -2.55 12.06
C HIS A 229 3.76 -2.30 10.62
N HIS A 230 4.64 -3.17 10.13
CA HIS A 230 5.28 -3.04 8.82
C HIS A 230 4.26 -3.08 7.65
N ILE A 231 3.08 -3.69 7.87
CA ILE A 231 1.96 -3.72 6.90
C ILE A 231 1.51 -2.33 6.43
N LEU A 232 1.73 -1.28 7.25
CA LEU A 232 1.41 0.09 6.88
C LEU A 232 2.43 0.66 5.90
N MET A 233 3.72 0.45 6.18
CA MET A 233 4.76 1.24 5.54
C MET A 233 6.13 0.57 5.51
N ASP A 234 6.86 0.84 4.43
CA ASP A 234 8.25 0.47 4.27
C ASP A 234 9.25 1.46 4.90
N GLY A 235 10.54 1.08 4.92
CA GLY A 235 11.60 1.94 5.47
C GLY A 235 11.70 3.31 4.80
N TRP A 236 11.42 3.38 3.49
CA TRP A 236 11.39 4.65 2.75
C TRP A 236 10.25 5.55 3.23
N SER A 237 9.03 5.01 3.32
CA SER A 237 7.86 5.71 3.85
C SER A 237 8.06 6.16 5.29
N ASN A 238 8.70 5.35 6.15
CA ASN A 238 9.01 5.74 7.52
C ASN A 238 9.90 6.99 7.57
N ALA A 239 10.95 7.05 6.74
CA ALA A 239 11.83 8.22 6.67
C ALA A 239 11.09 9.48 6.18
N GLN A 240 10.22 9.34 5.17
CA GLN A 240 9.38 10.44 4.66
C GLN A 240 8.41 10.94 5.73
N LEU A 241 7.73 10.04 6.45
CA LEU A 241 6.81 10.38 7.54
C LEU A 241 7.52 11.17 8.64
N LEU A 242 8.70 10.71 9.08
CA LEU A 242 9.48 11.42 10.10
C LEU A 242 9.92 12.80 9.61
N GLY A 243 10.36 12.92 8.35
CA GLY A 243 10.68 14.21 7.74
C GLY A 243 9.48 15.16 7.73
N GLU A 244 8.29 14.65 7.39
CA GLU A 244 7.05 15.43 7.37
C GLU A 244 6.62 15.87 8.77
N VAL A 245 6.69 14.98 9.76
CA VAL A 245 6.39 15.31 11.17
C VAL A 245 7.34 16.40 11.67
N LEU A 246 8.63 16.32 11.35
CA LEU A 246 9.59 17.36 11.73
C LEU A 246 9.29 18.70 11.05
N ALA A 247 8.87 18.69 9.79
CA ALA A 247 8.45 19.90 9.08
C ALA A 247 7.21 20.53 9.75
N HIS A 248 6.20 19.72 10.07
CA HIS A 248 5.02 20.19 10.82
C HIS A 248 5.38 20.73 12.21
N TYR A 249 6.27 20.04 12.92
CA TYR A 249 6.75 20.48 14.24
C TYR A 249 7.47 21.84 14.17
N ALA A 250 8.25 22.06 13.11
CA ALA A 250 8.92 23.33 12.84
C ALA A 250 7.96 24.44 12.32
N GLY A 251 6.66 24.17 12.18
CA GLY A 251 5.67 25.11 11.65
C GLY A 251 5.83 25.38 10.15
N GLN A 252 6.49 24.47 9.41
CA GLN A 252 6.67 24.59 7.97
C GLN A 252 5.42 24.13 7.21
N ALA A 253 5.15 24.76 6.07
CA ALA A 253 4.08 24.32 5.18
C ALA A 253 4.52 23.07 4.41
N VAL A 254 3.74 22.00 4.53
CA VAL A 254 3.93 20.75 3.77
C VAL A 254 2.96 20.76 2.58
N PRO A 255 3.45 20.71 1.32
CA PRO A 255 2.59 20.67 0.13
C PRO A 255 1.60 19.50 0.17
N ALA A 256 0.42 19.59 -0.45
CA ALA A 256 -0.51 18.44 -0.54
C ALA A 256 0.16 17.22 -1.22
N PRO A 257 -0.18 15.98 -0.83
CA PRO A 257 0.38 14.80 -1.49
C PRO A 257 -0.17 14.73 -2.92
N LEU A 258 0.68 14.34 -3.87
CA LEU A 258 0.30 14.24 -5.29
C LEU A 258 -0.51 12.97 -5.62
N GLY A 259 -0.55 12.01 -4.69
CA GLY A 259 -1.30 10.78 -4.78
C GLY A 259 -1.27 10.03 -3.46
N GLN A 260 -1.96 8.90 -3.41
CA GLN A 260 -2.10 8.05 -2.22
C GLN A 260 -1.90 6.57 -2.56
N PHE A 261 -1.70 5.73 -1.54
CA PHE A 261 -1.49 4.29 -1.72
C PHE A 261 -2.62 3.59 -2.51
N ARG A 262 -3.86 4.09 -2.45
CA ARG A 262 -4.98 3.61 -3.29
C ARG A 262 -4.70 3.71 -4.79
N ASP A 263 -3.91 4.69 -5.23
CA ASP A 263 -3.58 4.87 -6.65
C ASP A 263 -2.63 3.76 -7.11
N TYR A 264 -1.69 3.37 -6.24
CA TYR A 264 -0.82 2.22 -6.46
C TYR A 264 -1.60 0.91 -6.52
N LEU A 265 -2.57 0.71 -5.62
CA LEU A 265 -3.43 -0.48 -5.66
C LEU A 265 -4.31 -0.53 -6.92
N GLY A 266 -4.82 0.63 -7.36
CA GLY A 266 -5.54 0.75 -8.62
C GLY A 266 -4.67 0.40 -9.84
N TRP A 267 -3.42 0.90 -9.87
CA TRP A 267 -2.43 0.52 -10.89
C TRP A 267 -2.11 -0.97 -10.85
N LEU A 268 -1.95 -1.55 -9.65
CA LEU A 268 -1.61 -2.95 -9.44
C LEU A 268 -2.68 -3.90 -9.99
N GLN A 269 -3.97 -3.57 -9.82
CA GLN A 269 -5.10 -4.35 -10.37
C GLN A 269 -5.12 -4.42 -11.91
N GLN A 270 -4.40 -3.52 -12.59
CA GLN A 270 -4.33 -3.48 -14.06
C GLN A 270 -3.14 -4.27 -14.61
N GLN A 271 -2.23 -4.76 -13.75
CA GLN A 271 -1.04 -5.47 -14.20
C GLN A 271 -1.34 -6.93 -14.54
N GLY A 272 -0.60 -7.47 -15.51
CA GLY A 272 -0.62 -8.89 -15.83
C GLY A 272 0.11 -9.73 -14.76
N ASN A 273 -0.11 -11.05 -14.76
CA ASN A 273 0.47 -11.94 -13.77
C ASN A 273 2.01 -12.08 -13.85
N GLY A 274 2.63 -11.79 -15.00
CA GLY A 274 4.09 -11.90 -15.18
C GLY A 274 4.63 -13.34 -15.23
N GLU A 275 3.76 -14.34 -15.33
CA GLU A 275 4.13 -15.77 -15.24
C GLU A 275 5.17 -16.19 -16.28
N ALA A 276 4.98 -15.78 -17.54
CA ALA A 276 5.89 -16.17 -18.63
C ALA A 276 7.30 -15.63 -18.41
N PHE A 277 7.42 -14.39 -17.92
CA PHE A 277 8.69 -13.77 -17.59
C PHE A 277 9.37 -14.51 -16.45
N TRP A 278 8.67 -14.72 -15.34
CA TRP A 278 9.24 -15.37 -14.16
C TRP A 278 9.61 -16.83 -14.42
N LYS A 279 8.82 -17.58 -15.20
CA LYS A 279 9.20 -18.95 -15.61
C LYS A 279 10.51 -18.96 -16.43
N ALA A 280 10.73 -17.98 -17.29
CA ALA A 280 11.96 -17.86 -18.05
C ALA A 280 13.16 -17.49 -17.15
N GLU A 281 12.99 -16.53 -16.24
CA GLU A 281 14.03 -16.12 -15.28
C GLU A 281 14.40 -17.24 -14.29
N LEU A 282 13.43 -18.05 -13.88
CA LEU A 282 13.63 -19.18 -12.96
C LEU A 282 14.21 -20.43 -13.63
N ALA A 283 14.11 -20.57 -14.95
CA ALA A 283 14.51 -21.79 -15.67
C ALA A 283 15.95 -22.29 -15.39
N PRO A 284 16.96 -21.42 -15.17
CA PRO A 284 18.30 -21.88 -14.82
C PRO A 284 18.42 -22.53 -13.42
N LEU A 285 17.47 -22.26 -12.52
CA LEU A 285 17.50 -22.75 -11.15
C LEU A 285 17.06 -24.22 -11.09
N GLN A 286 18.01 -25.12 -10.84
CA GLN A 286 17.74 -26.57 -10.79
C GLN A 286 17.31 -27.08 -9.41
N ALA A 287 17.71 -26.39 -8.34
CA ALA A 287 17.45 -26.77 -6.96
C ALA A 287 17.48 -25.53 -6.06
N PRO A 288 16.79 -25.54 -4.90
CA PRO A 288 16.86 -24.42 -3.98
C PRO A 288 18.27 -24.23 -3.41
N THR A 289 18.66 -22.98 -3.19
CA THR A 289 19.97 -22.64 -2.59
C THR A 289 19.88 -22.72 -1.06
N ARG A 290 20.31 -23.85 -0.49
CA ARG A 290 20.24 -24.11 0.96
C ARG A 290 21.61 -24.01 1.62
N LEU A 291 21.81 -22.96 2.43
CA LEU A 291 23.07 -22.76 3.17
C LEU A 291 23.27 -23.75 4.33
N ALA A 292 22.18 -24.23 4.95
CA ALA A 292 22.26 -25.18 6.06
C ALA A 292 22.97 -26.50 5.68
N GLN A 293 22.96 -26.87 4.40
CA GLN A 293 23.68 -28.04 3.89
C GLN A 293 25.16 -27.75 3.60
N ALA A 294 25.51 -26.47 3.40
CA ALA A 294 26.86 -26.00 3.13
C ALA A 294 27.63 -25.60 4.40
N LEU A 295 26.94 -25.40 5.52
CA LEU A 295 27.49 -25.01 6.81
C LEU A 295 27.37 -26.17 7.81
N ARG A 296 28.24 -26.22 8.82
CA ARG A 296 28.09 -27.22 9.89
C ARG A 296 26.77 -27.00 10.61
N ALA A 297 26.02 -28.07 10.82
CA ALA A 297 24.82 -28.03 11.65
C ALA A 297 25.18 -27.44 13.03
N PRO A 298 24.40 -26.48 13.55
CA PRO A 298 24.59 -26.00 14.91
C PRO A 298 24.48 -27.18 15.88
N VAL A 299 25.41 -27.26 16.84
CA VAL A 299 25.47 -28.35 17.82
C VAL A 299 24.32 -28.24 18.82
N GLU A 300 23.85 -27.01 19.10
CA GLU A 300 22.71 -26.69 19.97
C GLU A 300 22.30 -25.21 19.78
N GLY A 301 21.02 -24.90 20.06
CA GLY A 301 20.49 -23.53 20.14
C GLY A 301 19.57 -23.09 18.99
N SER A 302 18.54 -22.30 19.32
CA SER A 302 17.71 -21.52 18.40
C SER A 302 17.78 -20.05 18.78
N GLY A 303 17.79 -19.16 17.79
CA GLY A 303 17.82 -17.72 18.03
C GLY A 303 18.33 -16.93 16.83
N THR A 304 18.28 -15.61 16.97
CA THR A 304 18.76 -14.64 15.97
C THR A 304 19.92 -13.86 16.56
N ALA A 305 20.96 -13.62 15.75
CA ALA A 305 22.08 -12.78 16.13
C ALA A 305 22.43 -11.84 14.96
N GLU A 306 22.84 -10.61 15.29
CA GLU A 306 23.27 -9.63 14.31
C GLU A 306 24.79 -9.50 14.34
N HIS A 307 25.40 -9.51 13.15
CA HIS A 307 26.83 -9.28 13.00
C HIS A 307 27.06 -8.06 12.10
N HIS A 308 27.58 -6.98 12.70
CA HIS A 308 27.84 -5.73 12.01
C HIS A 308 29.27 -5.70 11.46
N VAL A 309 29.40 -5.53 10.14
CA VAL A 309 30.68 -5.34 9.46
C VAL A 309 30.70 -3.96 8.82
N VAL A 310 31.68 -3.14 9.19
CA VAL A 310 31.88 -1.80 8.61
C VAL A 310 32.98 -1.87 7.57
N LEU A 311 32.65 -1.53 6.33
CA LEU A 311 33.63 -1.37 5.26
C LEU A 311 34.29 0.01 5.36
N GLY A 312 35.62 0.04 5.43
CA GLY A 312 36.39 1.28 5.55
C GLY A 312 36.16 2.24 4.38
N SER A 313 36.23 3.55 4.66
CA SER A 313 35.91 4.62 3.70
C SER A 313 36.65 4.49 2.36
N HIS A 314 37.94 4.15 2.37
CA HIS A 314 38.73 3.95 1.16
C HIS A 314 38.22 2.76 0.32
N PHE A 315 37.85 1.65 0.96
CA PHE A 315 37.31 0.49 0.26
C PHE A 315 35.95 0.79 -0.37
N THR A 316 35.07 1.44 0.40
CA THR A 316 33.74 1.88 -0.06
C THR A 316 33.85 2.88 -1.23
N HIS A 317 34.81 3.81 -1.16
CA HIS A 317 35.08 4.74 -2.27
C HIS A 317 35.52 4.00 -3.54
N ASN A 318 36.43 3.04 -3.42
CA ASN A 318 36.91 2.26 -4.57
C ASN A 318 35.80 1.40 -5.18
N LEU A 319 34.89 0.85 -4.36
CA LEU A 319 33.69 0.18 -4.86
C LEU A 319 32.77 1.14 -5.64
N GLY A 320 32.58 2.35 -5.13
CA GLY A 320 31.80 3.39 -5.81
C GLY A 320 32.39 3.78 -7.16
N GLU A 321 33.71 3.99 -7.24
CA GLU A 321 34.40 4.29 -8.50
C GLU A 321 34.33 3.13 -9.50
N PHE A 322 34.48 1.89 -9.03
CA PHE A 322 34.31 0.72 -9.87
C PHE A 322 32.88 0.61 -10.44
N ALA A 323 31.87 0.81 -9.58
CA ALA A 323 30.46 0.81 -9.98
C ALA A 323 30.20 1.84 -11.09
N ARG A 324 30.71 3.07 -10.90
CA ARG A 324 30.60 4.18 -11.84
C ARG A 324 31.32 3.88 -13.16
N GLN A 325 32.55 3.36 -13.11
CA GLN A 325 33.34 3.02 -14.30
C GLN A 325 32.64 1.97 -15.17
N HIS A 326 32.00 0.98 -14.54
CA HIS A 326 31.30 -0.11 -15.22
C HIS A 326 29.79 0.13 -15.42
N LYS A 327 29.28 1.32 -15.07
CA LYS A 327 27.86 1.70 -15.20
C LYS A 327 26.91 0.71 -14.50
N VAL A 328 27.32 0.20 -13.34
CA VAL A 328 26.49 -0.64 -12.47
C VAL A 328 26.24 0.07 -11.15
N THR A 329 25.24 -0.39 -10.40
CA THR A 329 24.96 0.14 -9.06
C THR A 329 25.81 -0.56 -7.99
N LEU A 330 26.03 0.10 -6.84
CA LEU A 330 26.66 -0.55 -5.69
C LEU A 330 25.85 -1.77 -5.20
N ASN A 331 24.51 -1.69 -5.32
CA ASN A 331 23.62 -2.82 -5.05
C ASN A 331 23.96 -4.03 -5.94
N THR A 332 24.10 -3.84 -7.24
CA THR A 332 24.50 -4.92 -8.17
C THR A 332 25.88 -5.50 -7.83
N LEU A 333 26.83 -4.68 -7.38
CA LEU A 333 28.13 -5.19 -6.92
C LEU A 333 27.98 -6.10 -5.70
N LEU A 334 27.18 -5.70 -4.70
CA LEU A 334 26.94 -6.49 -3.50
C LEU A 334 26.18 -7.78 -3.81
N GLN A 335 25.14 -7.71 -4.65
CA GLN A 335 24.42 -8.89 -5.14
C GLN A 335 25.35 -9.86 -5.90
N GLY A 336 26.28 -9.33 -6.69
CA GLY A 336 27.31 -10.13 -7.35
C GLY A 336 28.22 -10.80 -6.33
N ALA A 337 28.84 -10.05 -5.43
CA ALA A 337 29.68 -10.61 -4.38
C ALA A 337 28.95 -11.70 -3.56
N TRP A 338 27.68 -11.47 -3.23
CA TRP A 338 26.82 -12.43 -2.55
C TRP A 338 26.54 -13.68 -3.38
N SER A 339 26.21 -13.52 -4.67
CA SER A 339 26.00 -14.65 -5.60
C SER A 339 27.23 -15.57 -5.66
N LEU A 340 28.42 -14.98 -5.81
CA LEU A 340 29.67 -15.73 -5.86
C LEU A 340 29.93 -16.46 -4.54
N LEU A 341 29.69 -15.81 -3.42
CA LEU A 341 29.82 -16.43 -2.10
C LEU A 341 28.90 -17.65 -1.99
N LEU A 342 27.62 -17.52 -2.34
CA LEU A 342 26.66 -18.62 -2.32
C LEU A 342 27.08 -19.77 -3.23
N GLN A 343 27.52 -19.50 -4.47
CA GLN A 343 28.02 -20.53 -5.39
C GLN A 343 29.23 -21.28 -4.80
N ARG A 344 30.15 -20.58 -4.13
CA ARG A 344 31.35 -21.18 -3.54
C ARG A 344 31.03 -22.06 -2.33
N TYR A 345 30.09 -21.65 -1.48
CA TYR A 345 29.69 -22.43 -0.32
C TYR A 345 28.82 -23.64 -0.69
N THR A 346 27.91 -23.47 -1.64
CA THR A 346 26.96 -24.53 -2.03
C THR A 346 27.48 -25.46 -3.11
N GLY A 347 28.50 -25.04 -3.88
CA GLY A 347 28.96 -25.74 -5.07
C GLY A 347 27.99 -25.68 -6.25
N GLN A 348 26.87 -24.95 -6.13
CA GLN A 348 25.87 -24.82 -7.18
C GLN A 348 26.35 -23.87 -8.28
N ALA A 349 26.12 -24.24 -9.54
CA ALA A 349 26.43 -23.38 -10.69
C ALA A 349 25.42 -22.22 -10.84
N CYS A 350 24.19 -22.40 -10.36
CA CYS A 350 23.15 -21.38 -10.33
C CYS A 350 22.61 -21.28 -8.90
N VAL A 351 22.51 -20.06 -8.39
CA VAL A 351 22.02 -19.78 -7.04
C VAL A 351 20.85 -18.80 -7.08
N ALA A 352 19.99 -18.89 -6.06
CA ALA A 352 18.88 -17.97 -5.83
C ALA A 352 19.00 -17.31 -4.45
N PHE A 353 18.66 -16.03 -4.36
CA PHE A 353 18.47 -15.31 -3.10
C PHE A 353 17.44 -14.20 -3.29
N GLY A 354 16.78 -13.79 -2.20
CA GLY A 354 15.84 -12.68 -2.24
C GLY A 354 16.54 -11.33 -2.25
N ALA A 355 16.02 -10.39 -3.04
CA ALA A 355 16.37 -8.98 -2.99
C ALA A 355 15.10 -8.15 -2.78
N THR A 356 15.14 -7.25 -1.80
CA THR A 356 14.06 -6.30 -1.58
C THR A 356 14.21 -5.12 -2.54
N VAL A 357 13.18 -4.89 -3.34
CA VAL A 357 13.07 -3.75 -4.26
C VAL A 357 12.18 -2.68 -3.65
N ALA A 358 12.34 -1.43 -4.11
CA ALA A 358 11.56 -0.31 -3.59
C ALA A 358 10.06 -0.39 -3.96
N GLY A 359 9.71 -1.03 -5.07
CA GLY A 359 8.32 -1.16 -5.54
C GLY A 359 7.67 0.16 -5.98
N ARG A 360 8.48 1.16 -6.32
CA ARG A 360 8.06 2.52 -6.69
C ARG A 360 8.35 2.84 -8.15
N SER A 361 8.46 1.83 -9.01
CA SER A 361 8.69 2.03 -10.45
C SER A 361 7.41 2.37 -11.23
N ALA A 362 6.24 2.26 -10.59
CA ALA A 362 4.96 2.59 -11.21
C ALA A 362 4.94 4.07 -11.66
N PRO A 363 4.45 4.37 -12.88
CA PRO A 363 4.43 5.73 -13.45
C PRO A 363 3.29 6.57 -12.85
N LEU A 364 3.24 6.69 -11.53
CA LEU A 364 2.23 7.42 -10.78
C LEU A 364 2.78 8.76 -10.27
N PRO A 365 1.98 9.84 -10.30
CA PRO A 365 2.39 11.14 -9.77
C PRO A 365 2.83 11.04 -8.30
N GLY A 366 4.07 11.49 -8.04
CA GLY A 366 4.63 11.56 -6.70
C GLY A 366 4.79 10.21 -5.98
N ILE A 367 4.91 9.10 -6.71
CA ILE A 367 5.04 7.74 -6.12
C ILE A 367 6.16 7.64 -5.09
N GLU A 368 7.24 8.43 -5.23
CA GLU A 368 8.36 8.47 -4.28
C GLU A 368 8.00 9.15 -2.95
N GLN A 369 6.96 9.99 -2.91
CA GLN A 369 6.49 10.71 -1.72
C GLN A 369 5.26 10.08 -1.08
N GLN A 370 4.62 9.10 -1.73
CA GLN A 370 3.46 8.41 -1.18
C GLN A 370 3.87 7.51 0.00
N LEU A 371 3.05 7.48 1.06
CA LEU A 371 3.23 6.58 2.18
C LEU A 371 2.47 5.27 1.95
N GLY A 372 3.13 4.14 2.21
CA GLY A 372 2.57 2.82 1.97
C GLY A 372 3.61 1.71 2.03
N LEU A 373 3.14 0.46 1.91
CA LEU A 373 4.00 -0.71 1.76
C LEU A 373 4.21 -1.00 0.27
N PHE A 374 5.24 -0.41 -0.31
CA PHE A 374 5.58 -0.57 -1.72
C PHE A 374 6.59 -1.68 -1.95
N ILE A 375 7.50 -1.89 -0.99
CA ILE A 375 8.55 -2.89 -1.13
C ILE A 375 8.01 -4.25 -1.53
N ASN A 376 8.76 -4.93 -2.40
CA ASN A 376 8.54 -6.32 -2.73
C ASN A 376 9.85 -7.09 -2.60
N THR A 377 9.78 -8.41 -2.42
CA THR A 377 10.96 -9.29 -2.40
C THR A 377 10.94 -10.15 -3.64
N LEU A 378 11.96 -9.98 -4.48
CA LEU A 378 12.10 -10.70 -5.74
C LEU A 378 13.28 -11.68 -5.68
N PRO A 379 13.18 -12.88 -6.27
CA PRO A 379 14.33 -13.76 -6.38
C PRO A 379 15.30 -13.24 -7.45
N ILE A 380 16.57 -13.14 -7.07
CA ILE A 380 17.68 -12.95 -7.99
C ILE A 380 18.26 -14.32 -8.32
N ILE A 381 18.19 -14.70 -9.60
CA ILE A 381 18.73 -15.96 -10.11
C ILE A 381 20.06 -15.66 -10.80
N SER A 382 21.14 -16.22 -10.27
CA SER A 382 22.49 -15.90 -10.72
C SER A 382 23.28 -17.16 -11.06
N ALA A 383 23.71 -17.25 -12.33
CA ALA A 383 24.48 -18.36 -12.88
C ALA A 383 25.85 -17.89 -13.41
N ALA A 384 26.65 -17.27 -12.54
CA ALA A 384 27.95 -16.73 -12.92
C ALA A 384 28.88 -17.83 -13.43
N SER A 385 29.41 -17.66 -14.65
CA SER A 385 30.36 -18.59 -15.25
C SER A 385 31.80 -18.29 -14.81
N PRO A 386 32.60 -19.29 -14.38
CA PRO A 386 34.01 -19.09 -14.03
C PRO A 386 34.87 -18.56 -15.18
N ALA A 387 34.45 -18.74 -16.43
CA ALA A 387 35.16 -18.27 -17.62
C ALA A 387 34.86 -16.80 -17.98
N GLN A 388 33.85 -16.19 -17.35
CA GLN A 388 33.41 -14.83 -17.64
C GLN A 388 34.16 -13.81 -16.79
N SER A 389 34.45 -12.63 -17.35
CA SER A 389 35.01 -11.53 -16.57
C SER A 389 33.97 -10.95 -15.61
N ALA A 390 34.41 -10.51 -14.44
CA ALA A 390 33.53 -9.91 -13.43
C ALA A 390 32.74 -8.71 -13.98
N ALA A 391 33.39 -7.84 -14.76
CA ALA A 391 32.74 -6.68 -15.37
C ALA A 391 31.60 -7.06 -16.34
N SER A 392 31.82 -8.07 -17.19
CA SER A 392 30.78 -8.54 -18.13
C SER A 392 29.60 -9.13 -17.39
N TRP A 393 29.88 -9.97 -16.38
CA TRP A 393 28.84 -10.61 -15.58
C TRP A 393 28.03 -9.59 -14.75
N LEU A 394 28.69 -8.65 -14.09
CA LEU A 394 28.00 -7.58 -13.34
C LEU A 394 27.13 -6.70 -14.23
N SER A 395 27.54 -6.48 -15.49
CA SER A 395 26.71 -5.78 -16.48
C SER A 395 25.45 -6.58 -16.84
N GLN A 396 25.55 -7.90 -16.94
CA GLN A 396 24.38 -8.77 -17.15
C GLN A 396 23.47 -8.78 -15.93
N LEU A 397 24.02 -8.85 -14.72
CA LEU A 397 23.24 -8.77 -13.48
C LEU A 397 22.55 -7.41 -13.33
N GLN A 398 23.18 -6.31 -13.74
CA GLN A 398 22.55 -4.99 -13.79
C GLN A 398 21.39 -4.96 -14.79
N ALA A 399 21.57 -5.56 -15.97
CA ALA A 399 20.50 -5.65 -16.97
C ALA A 399 19.33 -6.50 -16.49
N GLN A 400 19.60 -7.62 -15.82
CA GLN A 400 18.59 -8.46 -15.18
C GLN A 400 17.83 -7.68 -14.10
N ASN A 401 18.53 -6.96 -13.20
CA ASN A 401 17.86 -6.13 -12.20
C ASN A 401 16.96 -5.05 -12.83
N LEU A 402 17.30 -4.55 -14.02
CA LEU A 402 16.46 -3.59 -14.74
C LEU A 402 15.22 -4.26 -15.33
N SER A 403 15.34 -5.46 -15.93
CA SER A 403 14.18 -6.19 -16.46
C SER A 403 13.22 -6.66 -15.37
N LEU A 404 13.73 -6.94 -14.17
CA LEU A 404 12.89 -7.27 -13.01
C LEU A 404 11.93 -6.14 -12.61
N ARG A 405 12.25 -4.87 -12.91
CA ARG A 405 11.43 -3.72 -12.50
C ARG A 405 10.04 -3.73 -13.11
N ASP A 406 9.93 -4.16 -14.37
CA ASP A 406 8.64 -4.22 -15.08
C ASP A 406 7.73 -5.35 -14.55
N HIS A 407 8.30 -6.24 -13.73
CA HIS A 407 7.61 -7.38 -13.12
C HIS A 407 7.72 -7.37 -11.59
N GLU A 408 8.12 -6.23 -11.00
CA GLU A 408 8.35 -6.12 -9.56
C GLU A 408 7.06 -6.14 -8.74
N HIS A 409 5.92 -6.01 -9.39
CA HIS A 409 4.60 -6.08 -8.77
C HIS A 409 4.12 -7.52 -8.49
N VAL A 410 4.80 -8.53 -9.05
CA VAL A 410 4.37 -9.93 -8.95
C VAL A 410 4.65 -10.47 -7.54
N PRO A 411 3.69 -11.16 -6.90
CA PRO A 411 3.89 -11.70 -5.55
C PRO A 411 4.96 -12.78 -5.49
N LEU A 412 5.80 -12.79 -4.45
CA LEU A 412 6.81 -13.83 -4.27
C LEU A 412 6.22 -15.24 -4.20
N TYR A 413 5.04 -15.42 -3.58
CA TYR A 413 4.39 -16.73 -3.48
C TYR A 413 3.98 -17.29 -4.85
N ASP A 414 3.57 -16.44 -5.80
CA ASP A 414 3.26 -16.86 -7.17
C ASP A 414 4.54 -17.30 -7.89
N ILE A 415 5.61 -16.52 -7.73
CA ILE A 415 6.93 -16.84 -8.30
C ILE A 415 7.45 -18.19 -7.75
N GLN A 416 7.27 -18.44 -6.45
CA GLN A 416 7.61 -19.73 -5.82
C GLN A 416 6.74 -20.88 -6.37
N GLY A 417 5.44 -20.64 -6.56
CA GLY A 417 4.52 -21.60 -7.18
C GLY A 417 4.98 -22.00 -8.59
N TRP A 418 5.42 -21.04 -9.41
CA TRP A 418 5.94 -21.32 -10.76
C TRP A 418 7.32 -21.98 -10.76
N ALA A 419 8.11 -21.78 -9.70
CA ALA A 419 9.38 -22.48 -9.49
C ALA A 419 9.19 -23.96 -9.10
N GLY A 420 7.94 -24.43 -8.92
CA GLY A 420 7.64 -25.80 -8.51
C GLY A 420 7.99 -26.10 -7.05
N GLN A 421 8.05 -25.06 -6.20
CA GLN A 421 8.30 -25.19 -4.77
C GLN A 421 7.01 -24.87 -4.02
N GLN A 422 6.21 -25.91 -3.71
CA GLN A 422 5.15 -25.85 -2.70
C GLN A 422 5.51 -26.77 -1.54
#